data_AF-A0A959SPK8-F1
#
_entry.id   AF-A0A959SPK8-F1
#
_cell.length_a   1.000
_cell.length_b   1.000
_cell.length_c   1.000
_cell.angle_alpha   90.00
_cell.angle_beta   90.00
_cell.angle_gamma   90.00
#
_symmetry.space_group_name_H-M   'P 1'
#
loop_
_entity.id
_entity.type
_entity.pdbx_description
1 polymer ?
#
loop_
_entity_poly.entity_id
_entity_poly.type
_entity_poly.pdbx_seq_one_letter_code
_entity_poly.pdbx_strand_id
1 'polypeptide(L)'
;MSRTPMARAGARIRRCAVRLALLLPLAGAFAQDQPARGFTGPFRVSGILVEGNRITREAIILRELTFREQDTLAADDVYQRLQRSREN
;
A
#
# COMPACT_ATOMS: atom_id res chain seq x y z
N MET A 1 -21.42 30.08 -61.98
CA MET A 1 -22.11 30.40 -60.71
C MET A 1 -22.67 29.13 -60.10
N SER A 2 -22.61 29.02 -58.75
CA SER A 2 -23.42 28.16 -57.84
C SER A 2 -23.31 26.64 -57.95
N ARG A 3 -23.29 25.81 -56.89
CA ARG A 3 -23.29 25.95 -55.42
C ARG A 3 -22.85 24.57 -54.85
N THR A 4 -22.13 24.58 -53.73
CA THR A 4 -21.74 23.43 -52.90
C THR A 4 -22.94 22.66 -52.31
N PRO A 5 -22.75 21.37 -51.95
CA PRO A 5 -23.38 20.86 -50.73
C PRO A 5 -22.40 20.07 -49.85
N MET A 6 -21.67 20.76 -48.97
CA MET A 6 -20.94 20.18 -47.81
C MET A 6 -21.87 20.09 -46.59
N ALA A 7 -22.91 19.23 -46.59
CA ALA A 7 -23.86 19.21 -45.47
C ALA A 7 -24.43 17.85 -45.08
N ARG A 8 -23.72 16.73 -45.31
CA ARG A 8 -24.24 15.38 -44.95
C ARG A 8 -23.31 14.49 -44.13
N ALA A 9 -22.14 14.96 -43.69
CA ALA A 9 -21.17 14.15 -42.95
C ALA A 9 -21.37 14.16 -41.41
N GLY A 10 -22.01 15.19 -40.83
CA GLY A 10 -22.03 15.38 -39.37
C GLY A 10 -22.99 14.49 -38.57
N ALA A 11 -24.03 13.93 -39.21
CA ALA A 11 -25.09 13.21 -38.49
C ALA A 11 -24.68 11.78 -38.06
N ARG A 12 -23.78 11.13 -38.80
CA ARG A 12 -23.29 9.78 -38.48
C ARG A 12 -22.29 9.80 -37.33
N ILE A 13 -21.44 10.83 -37.29
CA ILE A 13 -20.42 11.02 -36.26
C ILE A 13 -21.06 11.30 -34.89
N ARG A 14 -22.13 12.10 -34.83
CA ARG A 14 -22.89 12.34 -33.58
C ARG A 14 -23.49 11.07 -32.97
N ARG A 15 -23.97 10.14 -33.79
CA ARG A 15 -24.59 8.89 -33.30
C ARG A 15 -23.54 7.91 -32.75
N CYS A 16 -22.35 7.85 -33.35
CA CYS A 16 -21.24 7.08 -32.82
C CYS A 16 -20.68 7.69 -31.53
N ALA A 17 -20.58 9.02 -31.46
CA ALA A 17 -20.11 9.72 -30.26
C ALA A 17 -21.04 9.51 -29.05
N VAL A 18 -22.37 9.52 -29.24
CA VAL A 18 -23.33 9.24 -28.16
C VAL A 18 -23.25 7.78 -27.68
N ARG A 19 -23.09 6.81 -28.59
CA ARG A 19 -22.93 5.40 -28.20
C ARG A 19 -21.61 5.13 -27.47
N LEU A 20 -20.52 5.80 -27.89
CA LEU A 20 -19.24 5.73 -27.20
C LEU A 20 -19.31 6.38 -25.82
N ALA A 21 -19.97 7.54 -25.70
CA ALA A 21 -20.18 8.22 -24.42
C ALA A 21 -21.05 7.41 -23.45
N LEU A 22 -22.03 6.65 -23.95
CA LEU A 22 -22.87 5.78 -23.12
C LEU A 22 -22.13 4.52 -22.61
N LEU A 23 -21.04 4.12 -23.27
CA LEU A 23 -20.24 2.94 -22.89
C LEU A 23 -19.08 3.26 -21.93
N LEU A 24 -18.71 4.54 -21.79
CA LEU A 24 -17.63 4.96 -20.88
C LEU A 24 -17.87 4.73 -19.37
N PRO A 25 -19.09 4.79 -18.80
CA PRO A 25 -19.24 4.72 -17.34
C PRO A 25 -18.99 3.31 -16.75
N LEU A 26 -18.95 2.25 -17.56
CA LEU A 26 -18.64 0.90 -17.07
C LEU A 26 -17.16 0.68 -16.73
N ALA A 27 -16.24 1.51 -17.25
CA ALA A 27 -14.82 1.37 -16.96
C ALA A 27 -14.41 1.98 -15.61
N GLY A 28 -15.23 2.87 -15.03
CA GLY A 28 -14.90 3.56 -13.77
C GLY A 28 -15.10 2.72 -12.50
N ALA A 29 -15.83 1.60 -12.57
CA ALA A 29 -16.15 0.79 -11.39
C ALA A 29 -15.00 -0.14 -10.93
N PHE A 30 -13.95 -0.32 -11.72
CA PHE A 30 -12.83 -1.21 -11.40
C PHE A 30 -11.59 -0.50 -10.86
N ALA A 31 -11.59 0.83 -10.76
CA ALA A 31 -10.57 1.58 -10.04
C ALA A 31 -10.92 1.65 -8.55
N GLN A 32 -11.20 0.50 -7.92
CA GLN A 32 -11.11 0.42 -6.48
C GLN A 32 -9.61 0.36 -6.18
N ASP A 33 -9.06 1.52 -5.80
CA ASP A 33 -7.80 1.62 -5.09
C ASP A 33 -7.95 0.71 -3.86
N GLN A 34 -7.48 -0.54 -3.99
CA GLN A 34 -7.46 -1.44 -2.85
C GLN A 34 -6.52 -0.75 -1.89
N PRO A 35 -6.99 -0.23 -0.74
CA PRO A 35 -6.08 0.28 0.25
C PRO A 35 -5.14 -0.88 0.49
N ALA A 36 -3.85 -0.70 0.22
CA ALA A 36 -2.84 -1.70 0.48
C ALA A 36 -3.05 -2.08 1.94
N ARG A 37 -3.79 -3.17 2.17
CA ARG A 37 -4.09 -3.66 3.50
C ARG A 37 -2.71 -4.02 4.00
N GLY A 38 -2.14 -3.11 4.80
CA GLY A 38 -0.76 -3.19 5.24
C GLY A 38 -0.52 -4.62 5.67
N PHE A 39 0.55 -5.22 5.17
CA PHE A 39 0.85 -6.60 5.48
C PHE A 39 0.90 -6.74 7.01
N THR A 40 -0.15 -7.33 7.59
CA THR A 40 -0.25 -7.61 9.03
C THR A 40 0.36 -8.95 9.39
N GLY A 41 0.98 -9.60 8.39
CA GLY A 41 1.51 -10.93 8.50
C GLY A 41 2.71 -11.03 9.44
N PRO A 42 3.23 -12.25 9.58
CA PRO A 42 4.40 -12.49 10.41
C PRO A 42 5.63 -11.73 9.90
N PHE A 43 6.18 -10.85 10.73
CA PHE A 43 7.47 -10.18 10.53
C PHE A 43 8.57 -11.06 11.10
N ARG A 44 9.58 -11.33 10.30
CA ARG A 44 10.80 -11.98 10.78
C ARG A 44 11.78 -10.93 11.26
N VAL A 45 12.32 -11.10 12.46
CA VAL A 45 13.40 -10.26 12.99
C VAL A 45 14.69 -10.62 12.26
N SER A 46 15.14 -9.79 11.32
CA SER A 46 16.37 -10.09 10.56
C SER A 46 17.64 -9.90 11.39
N GLY A 47 17.65 -8.93 12.31
CA GLY A 47 18.79 -8.61 13.16
C GLY A 47 18.41 -7.59 14.22
N ILE A 48 19.16 -7.54 15.31
CA ILE A 48 18.98 -6.57 16.40
C ILE A 48 20.27 -5.76 16.52
N LEU A 49 20.17 -4.44 16.36
CA LEU A 49 21.30 -3.52 16.52
C LEU A 49 21.09 -2.65 17.76
N VAL A 50 22.09 -2.62 18.64
CA VAL A 50 22.10 -1.74 19.82
C VAL A 50 23.00 -0.54 19.55
N GLU A 51 22.40 0.65 19.47
CA GLU A 51 23.15 1.90 19.26
C GLU A 51 23.12 2.80 20.51
N GLY A 52 24.13 3.67 20.64
CA GLY A 52 24.15 4.73 21.65
C GLY A 52 24.40 4.31 23.10
N ASN A 53 24.50 3.01 23.38
CA ASN A 53 24.78 2.52 24.72
C ASN A 53 26.29 2.26 24.94
N ARG A 54 26.90 3.03 25.85
CA ARG A 54 28.32 2.91 26.23
C ARG A 54 28.55 2.29 27.61
N ILE A 55 27.48 2.07 28.38
CA ILE A 55 27.55 1.70 29.80
C ILE A 55 27.25 0.21 29.96
N THR A 56 26.12 -0.25 29.42
CA THR A 56 25.66 -1.63 29.56
C THR A 56 26.22 -2.48 28.43
N ARG A 57 26.69 -3.70 28.72
CA ARG A 57 27.14 -4.62 27.66
C ARG A 57 25.95 -5.06 26.81
N GLU A 58 26.13 -5.12 25.50
CA GLU A 58 25.10 -5.54 24.54
C GLU A 58 24.45 -6.88 24.91
N ALA A 59 25.26 -7.86 25.31
CA ALA A 59 24.78 -9.18 25.76
C ALA A 59 23.79 -9.11 26.93
N ILE A 60 23.90 -8.09 27.81
CA ILE A 60 22.95 -7.91 28.91
C ILE A 60 21.62 -7.40 28.35
N ILE A 61 21.64 -6.41 27.45
CA ILE A 61 20.41 -5.88 26.83
C ILE A 61 19.68 -6.99 26.06
N LEU A 62 20.41 -7.73 25.22
CA LEU A 62 19.83 -8.79 24.41
C LEU A 62 19.20 -9.91 25.26
N ARG A 63 19.66 -10.12 26.51
CA ARG A 63 19.06 -11.11 27.41
C ARG A 63 17.70 -10.67 27.96
N GLU A 64 17.47 -9.36 28.10
CA GLU A 64 16.23 -8.81 28.66
C GLU A 64 15.13 -8.64 27.59
N LEU A 65 15.49 -8.74 26.30
CA LEU A 65 14.53 -8.73 25.21
C LEU A 65 13.69 -10.02 25.22
N THR A 66 12.38 -9.85 24.99
CA THR A 66 11.40 -10.95 24.91
C THR A 66 11.27 -11.58 23.52
N PHE A 67 12.18 -11.24 22.61
CA PHE A 67 12.28 -11.77 21.26
C PHE A 67 13.74 -11.81 20.81
N ARG A 68 14.04 -12.65 19.82
CA ARG A 68 15.38 -12.88 19.27
C ARG A 68 15.41 -12.66 17.77
N GLU A 69 16.61 -12.61 17.23
CA GLU A 69 16.81 -12.70 15.79
C GLU A 69 16.21 -14.00 15.26
N GLN A 70 15.69 -13.94 14.04
CA GLN A 70 14.96 -14.99 13.33
C GLN A 70 13.59 -15.34 13.90
N ASP A 71 13.18 -14.75 15.04
CA ASP A 71 11.81 -14.87 15.53
C ASP A 71 10.83 -14.27 14.54
N THR A 72 9.63 -14.86 14.53
CA THR A 72 8.54 -14.45 13.67
C THR A 72 7.40 -13.93 14.53
N LEU A 73 7.03 -12.66 14.34
CA LEU A 73 6.13 -11.91 15.22
C LEU A 73 5.03 -11.21 14.41
N ALA A 74 3.82 -11.11 14.94
CA ALA A 74 2.81 -10.23 14.35
C ALA A 74 3.21 -8.75 14.54
N ALA A 75 2.71 -7.85 13.70
CA ALA A 75 2.98 -6.41 13.80
C ALA A 75 2.74 -5.86 15.22
N ASP A 76 1.59 -6.23 15.80
CA ASP A 76 1.14 -5.74 17.10
C ASP A 76 2.01 -6.29 18.24
N ASP A 77 2.55 -7.51 18.09
CA ASP A 77 3.37 -8.17 19.09
C ASP A 77 4.75 -7.50 19.22
N VAL A 78 5.34 -7.03 18.12
CA VAL A 78 6.62 -6.33 18.13
C VAL A 78 6.53 -5.07 18.99
N TYR A 79 5.49 -4.27 18.78
CA TYR A 79 5.28 -3.02 19.51
C TYR A 79 5.03 -3.29 21.01
N GLN A 80 4.17 -4.24 21.34
CA GLN A 80 3.87 -4.57 22.74
C GLN A 80 5.10 -5.10 23.49
N ARG A 81 5.91 -5.95 22.84
CA ARG A 81 7.14 -6.50 23.44
C ARG A 81 8.19 -5.43 23.68
N LEU A 82 8.32 -4.47 22.76
CA LEU A 82 9.23 -3.34 22.93
C LEU A 82 8.79 -2.45 24.09
N GLN A 83 7.49 -2.17 24.24
CA GLN A 83 6.98 -1.37 25.36
C GLN A 83 7.30 -2.03 26.71
N ARG A 84 7.05 -3.34 26.85
CA ARG A 84 7.42 -4.09 28.07
C ARG A 84 8.91 -4.02 28.40
N SER A 85 9.78 -4.04 27.38
CA SER A 85 11.22 -3.92 27.59
C SER A 85 11.66 -2.55 28.10
N ARG A 86 10.85 -1.49 27.94
CA ARG A 86 11.17 -0.15 28.46
C ARG A 86 10.82 0.03 29.93
N GLU A 87 9.92 -0.82 30.43
CA GLU A 87 9.44 -0.78 31.82
C GLU A 87 10.33 -1.60 32.78
N ASN A 88 11.18 -2.48 32.23
CA ASN A 88 12.17 -3.28 32.96
C ASN A 88 13.55 -2.60 32.96
#